data_AF-A0A962J2B8-F1
#
_entry.id   AF-A0A962J2B8-F1
#
_cell.length_a   1.000
_cell.length_b   1.000
_cell.length_c   1.000
_cell.angle_alpha   90.00
_cell.angle_beta   90.00
_cell.angle_gamma   90.00
#
_symmetry.space_group_name_H-M   'P 1'
#
loop_
_entity.id
_entity.type
_entity.pdbx_description
1 polymer ?
#
loop_
_entity_poly.entity_id
_entity_poly.type
_entity_poly.pdbx_seq_one_letter_code
_entity_poly.pdbx_strand_id
1 'polypeptide(L)' 'MADTELKSSQNSRLQALRNRHTDLSNQIEEAHRSPSTTDFFLRQLKKQKLIVKEEIHRIRESGTATA' A
#
# COMPACT_ATOMS: atom_id res chain seq x y z
N MET A 1 -25.57 -6.07 14.77
CA MET A 1 -24.66 -7.17 14.38
C MET A 1 -24.05 -7.00 12.99
N ALA A 2 -24.59 -6.17 12.07
CA ALA A 2 -24.01 -5.93 10.74
C ALA A 2 -22.67 -5.16 10.71
N ASP A 3 -22.36 -4.37 11.74
CA ASP A 3 -21.18 -3.49 11.78
C ASP A 3 -19.83 -4.23 11.88
N THR A 4 -19.82 -5.42 12.47
CA THR A 4 -18.57 -6.17 12.74
C THR A 4 -18.00 -6.83 11.49
N GLU A 5 -18.87 -7.24 10.55
CA GLU A 5 -18.48 -7.97 9.34
C GLU A 5 -17.76 -7.07 8.30
N LEU A 6 -18.19 -5.80 8.20
CA LEU A 6 -17.56 -4.81 7.32
C LEU A 6 -16.17 -4.39 7.83
N LYS A 7 -16.01 -4.22 9.15
CA LYS A 7 -14.73 -3.88 9.80
C LYS A 7 -13.68 -4.98 9.65
N SER A 8 -14.08 -6.24 9.67
CA SER A 8 -13.20 -7.39 9.42
C SER A 8 -12.67 -7.39 7.98
N SER A 9 -13.57 -7.21 7.00
CA SER A 9 -13.21 -7.19 5.58
C SER A 9 -12.33 -6.00 5.20
N GLN A 10 -12.57 -4.82 5.80
CA GLN A 10 -11.71 -3.65 5.63
C GLN A 10 -10.31 -3.85 6.23
N ASN A 11 -10.20 -4.51 7.39
CA ASN A 11 -8.91 -4.85 8.00
C ASN A 11 -8.10 -5.79 7.11
N SER A 12 -8.72 -6.85 6.58
CA SER A 12 -8.06 -7.78 5.65
C SER A 12 -7.54 -7.06 4.40
N ARG A 13 -8.32 -6.12 3.84
CA ARG A 13 -7.88 -5.30 2.70
C ARG A 13 -6.73 -4.37 3.06
N LEU A 14 -6.78 -3.72 4.23
CA LEU A 14 -5.68 -2.87 4.72
C LEU A 14 -4.39 -3.68 4.97
N GLN A 15 -4.51 -4.89 5.50
CA GLN A 15 -3.37 -5.76 5.76
C GLN A 15 -2.69 -6.17 4.45
N ALA A 16 -3.48 -6.56 3.43
CA ALA A 16 -2.96 -6.87 2.10
C ALA A 16 -2.25 -5.66 1.45
N LEU A 17 -2.80 -4.45 1.59
CA LEU A 17 -2.16 -3.23 1.11
C LEU A 17 -0.87 -2.90 1.85
N ARG A 18 -0.82 -3.10 3.17
CA ARG A 18 0.40 -2.93 3.97
C ARG A 18 1.50 -3.92 3.58
N ASN A 19 1.14 -5.17 3.32
CA ASN A 19 2.08 -6.16 2.81
C ASN A 19 2.66 -5.71 1.46
N ARG A 20 1.80 -5.26 0.54
CA ARG A 20 2.22 -4.75 -0.77
C ARG A 20 3.08 -3.48 -0.67
N HIS A 21 2.77 -2.58 0.26
CA HIS A 21 3.60 -1.40 0.53
C HIS A 21 4.99 -1.77 1.02
N THR A 22 5.08 -2.76 1.92
CA THR A 22 6.36 -3.24 2.47
C THR A 22 7.20 -3.89 1.38
N ASP A 23 6.58 -4.74 0.57
CA ASP A 23 7.22 -5.39 -0.59
C ASP A 23 7.75 -4.36 -1.61
N LEU A 24 6.94 -3.37 -1.99
CA LEU A 24 7.37 -2.28 -2.87
C LEU A 24 8.52 -1.47 -2.27
N SER A 25 8.56 -1.30 -0.95
CA SER A 25 9.66 -0.60 -0.28
C SER A 25 10.96 -1.41 -0.35
N ASN A 26 10.89 -2.73 -0.10
CA ASN A 26 12.03 -3.62 -0.24
C ASN A 26 12.56 -3.66 -1.68
N GLN A 27 11.67 -3.74 -2.67
CA GLN A 27 12.05 -3.67 -4.09
C GLN A 27 12.74 -2.35 -4.45
N ILE A 28 12.31 -1.22 -3.87
CA ILE A 28 12.97 0.08 -4.08
C ILE A 28 14.38 0.08 -3.49
N GLU A 29 14.56 -0.50 -2.29
CA GLU A 29 15.87 -0.59 -1.64
C GLU A 29 16.82 -1.51 -2.41
N GLU A 30 16.33 -2.67 -2.88
CA GLU A 30 17.10 -3.58 -3.72
C GLU A 30 17.46 -2.95 -5.07
N ALA A 31 16.51 -2.26 -5.70
CA ALA A 31 16.72 -1.48 -6.91
C ALA A 31 17.77 -0.37 -6.71
N HIS A 32 17.74 0.33 -5.57
CA HIS A 32 18.72 1.36 -5.23
C HIS A 32 20.12 0.79 -4.97
N ARG A 33 20.20 -0.44 -4.46
CA ARG A 33 21.47 -1.13 -4.17
C ARG A 33 22.17 -1.61 -5.43
N SER A 34 21.41 -1.93 -6.47
CA SER A 34 21.93 -2.30 -7.78
C SER A 34 22.03 -1.08 -8.70
N PRO A 35 23.23 -0.54 -8.99
CA PRO A 35 23.40 0.59 -9.90
C PRO A 35 23.03 0.27 -11.36
N SER A 36 22.84 -1.01 -11.69
CA SER A 36 22.31 -1.46 -12.99
C SER A 36 20.78 -1.41 -13.08
N THR A 37 20.07 -1.10 -11.99
CA THR A 37 18.62 -0.97 -12.03
C THR A 37 18.23 0.30 -12.75
N THR A 38 17.44 0.16 -13.81
CA THR A 38 17.02 1.27 -14.67
C THR A 38 16.22 2.30 -13.86
N ASP A 39 16.55 3.59 -13.98
CA ASP A 39 15.80 4.71 -13.38
C ASP A 39 14.28 4.63 -13.63
N PHE A 40 13.90 4.08 -14.78
CA PHE A 40 12.52 3.79 -15.13
C PHE A 40 11.83 2.86 -14.12
N PHE A 41 12.49 1.76 -13.75
CA PHE A 41 11.95 0.78 -12.79
C PHE A 41 11.80 1.42 -11.41
N LEU A 42 12.78 2.21 -10.98
CA LEU A 42 12.74 2.93 -9.71
C LEU A 42 11.58 3.94 -9.66
N ARG A 43 11.33 4.68 -10.76
CA ARG A 43 10.17 5.57 -10.88
C ARG A 43 8.85 4.81 -10.83
N GLN A 44 8.77 3.66 -11.49
CA GLN A 44 7.57 2.81 -11.49
C GLN A 44 7.25 2.28 -10.09
N LEU A 45 8.26 1.80 -9.35
CA LEU A 45 8.10 1.32 -7.98
C LEU A 45 7.66 2.44 -7.02
N LYS A 46 8.27 3.63 -7.13
CA LYS A 46 7.85 4.80 -6.34
C LYS A 46 6.40 5.20 -6.63
N LYS A 47 5.97 5.13 -7.90
CA LYS A 47 4.58 5.39 -8.30
C LYS A 47 3.62 4.34 -7.72
N GLN A 48 3.96 3.05 -7.80
CA GLN A 48 3.20 1.97 -7.18
C GLN A 48 3.08 2.17 -5.66
N LYS A 49 4.18 2.53 -4.99
CA LYS A 49 4.21 2.81 -3.55
C LYS A 49 3.30 3.98 -3.18
N LEU A 50 3.28 5.04 -3.99
CA LEU A 50 2.36 6.17 -3.82
C LEU A 50 0.90 5.73 -3.93
N ILE A 51 0.54 4.97 -4.98
CA ILE A 51 -0.83 4.48 -5.18
C ILE A 51 -1.31 3.64 -3.99
N VAL A 52 -0.48 2.72 -3.51
CA VAL A 52 -0.82 1.88 -2.35
C VAL A 52 -0.99 2.73 -1.09
N LYS A 53 -0.16 3.75 -0.89
CA LYS A 53 -0.28 4.69 0.23
C LYS A 53 -1.60 5.48 0.17
N GLU A 54 -1.98 5.97 -1.01
CA GLU A 54 -3.25 6.70 -1.21
C GLU A 54 -4.47 5.77 -1.00
N GLU A 55 -4.41 4.52 -1.48
CA GLU A 55 -5.46 3.54 -1.25
C GLU A 55 -5.62 3.21 0.25
N ILE A 56 -4.49 3.08 0.99
CA ILE A 56 -4.52 2.93 2.46
C ILE A 56 -5.17 4.16 3.10
N HIS A 57 -4.79 5.37 2.68
CA HIS A 57 -5.35 6.62 3.20
C HIS A 57 -6.87 6.65 3.00
N ARG A 58 -7.31 6.38 1.77
CA ARG A 58 -8.72 6.33 1.38
C ARG A 58 -9.51 5.32 2.19
N ILE A 59 -8.98 4.12 2.41
CA ILE A 59 -9.67 3.11 3.23
C ILE A 59 -9.75 3.56 4.69
N ARG A 60 -8.67 4.14 5.24
CA ARG A 60 -8.69 4.70 6.60
C ARG A 60 -9.73 5.81 6.74
N GLU A 61 -9.77 6.75 5.80
CA GLU A 61 -10.75 7.84 5.80
C GLU A 61 -12.19 7.32 5.66
N SER A 62 -12.41 6.34 4.78
CA SER A 62 -13.73 5.72 4.62
C SER A 62 -14.20 4.97 5.87
N GLY A 63 -13.26 4.43 6.67
CA GLY A 63 -13.56 3.80 7.94
C GLY A 63 -13.80 4.80 9.09
N THR A 64 -13.27 6.03 8.98
CA THR A 64 -13.49 7.10 9.96
C THR A 64 -14.71 7.97 9.65
N ALA A 65 -15.21 7.97 8.40
CA ALA A 65 -16.33 8.79 7.95
C ALA A 65 -17.73 8.25 8.32
N THR A 66 -17.82 7.25 9.20
CA THR A 66 -19.09 6.65 9.65
C THR A 66 -19.44 7.00 11.10
N ALA A 67 -18.92 8.11 11.64
CA ALA A 67 -19.28 8.66 12.95
C ALA A 67 -20.08 9.95 12.80
#